data_AF-A0A6J4V8E0-F1
#
_entry.id   AF-A0A6J4V8E0-F1
#
_cell.length_a   1.000
_cell.length_b   1.000
_cell.length_c   1.000
_cell.angle_alpha   90.00
_cell.angle_beta   90.00
_cell.angle_gamma   90.00
#
_symmetry.space_group_name_H-M   'P 1'
#
loop_
_entity.id
_entity.type
_entity.pdbx_description
1 polymer ?
#
loop_
_entity_poly.entity_id
_entity_poly.type
_entity_poly.pdbx_seq_one_letter_code
_entity_poly.pdbx_strand_id
1 'polypeptide(L)' 'MADESRPGIFPTFFLSGFECSTFLWKDRGRRDLVAETRHREHALGDYQLLRDVGIAVAREG' A
#
# COMPACT_ATOMS: atom_id res chain seq x y z
N MET A 1 5.49 -8.75 37.99
CA MET A 1 5.93 -7.68 37.08
C MET A 1 5.30 -7.98 35.73
N ALA A 2 4.23 -7.27 35.39
CA ALA A 2 3.61 -7.41 34.06
C ALA A 2 4.39 -6.50 33.10
N ASP A 3 4.83 -7.07 31.98
CA ASP A 3 5.35 -6.31 30.84
C ASP A 3 4.19 -5.50 30.24
N GLU A 4 4.12 -4.21 30.54
CA GLU A 4 3.22 -3.27 29.85
C GLU A 4 3.83 -2.87 28.49
N SER A 5 4.02 -3.84 27.61
CA SER A 5 4.29 -3.54 26.20
C SER A 5 3.00 -3.04 25.58
N ARG A 6 2.84 -1.71 25.52
CA ARG A 6 1.80 -1.11 24.68
C ARG A 6 2.06 -1.55 23.25
N PRO A 7 1.11 -2.25 22.58
CA PRO A 7 1.30 -2.62 21.19
C PRO A 7 1.56 -1.35 20.38
N GLY A 8 2.62 -1.36 19.57
CA GLY A 8 2.94 -0.25 18.68
C GLY A 8 1.77 0.04 17.73
N ILE A 9 1.66 1.29 17.28
CA ILE A 9 0.59 1.73 16.35
C ILE A 9 0.58 0.90 15.06
N PHE A 10 1.75 0.38 14.67
CA PHE A 10 1.91 -0.49 13.51
C PHE A 10 2.03 -1.95 13.95
N PRO A 11 1.03 -2.80 13.64
CA PRO A 11 1.01 -4.21 14.05
C PRO A 11 2.01 -5.08 13.31
N THR A 12 2.67 -4.57 12.26
CA THR A 12 3.72 -5.27 11.51
C THR A 12 4.94 -4.35 11.34
N PHE A 13 6.14 -4.96 11.34
CA PHE A 13 7.39 -4.22 11.16
C PHE A 13 7.49 -3.62 9.75
N PHE A 14 7.09 -4.37 8.73
CA PHE A 14 7.05 -3.88 7.35
C PHE A 14 5.78 -3.08 7.09
N LEU A 15 5.97 -1.95 6.39
CA LEU A 15 4.93 -1.17 5.76
C LEU A 15 4.98 -1.43 4.26
N SER A 16 3.81 -1.41 3.63
CA SER A 16 3.68 -1.50 2.18
C SER A 16 2.91 -0.30 1.63
N GLY A 17 2.64 -0.31 0.34
CA GLY A 17 1.85 0.70 -0.34
C GLY A 17 1.70 0.36 -1.81
N PHE A 18 0.77 1.07 -2.46
CA PHE A 18 0.56 1.00 -3.90
C PHE A 18 0.95 2.33 -4.52
N GLU A 19 1.55 2.26 -5.70
CA GLU A 19 1.94 3.44 -6.44
C GLU A 19 0.70 4.08 -7.08
N CYS A 20 0.39 5.32 -6.68
CA CYS A 20 -0.82 6.03 -7.08
C CYS A 20 -0.55 7.37 -7.78
N SER A 21 0.70 7.62 -8.18
CA SER A 21 1.06 8.87 -8.83
C SER A 21 0.45 9.01 -10.22
N THR A 22 0.15 10.27 -10.53
CA THR A 22 -0.08 10.74 -11.90
C THR A 22 1.04 11.68 -12.28
N PHE A 23 1.84 11.34 -13.29
CA PHE A 23 3.02 12.13 -13.69
C PHE A 23 3.15 12.27 -15.19
N LEU A 24 3.97 13.24 -15.61
CA LEU A 24 4.44 13.36 -16.99
C LEU A 24 5.71 12.52 -17.16
N TRP A 25 5.63 11.48 -17.99
CA TRP A 25 6.74 10.60 -18.26
C TRP A 25 7.48 11.03 -19.52
N LYS A 26 8.48 11.89 -19.34
CA LYS A 26 9.43 12.27 -20.41
C LYS A 26 8.71 12.54 -21.74
N ASP A 27 9.02 11.74 -22.76
CA ASP A 27 8.50 11.75 -24.12
C ASP A 27 7.23 10.89 -24.33
N ARG A 28 6.76 10.18 -23.29
CA ARG A 28 5.59 9.28 -23.33
C ARG A 28 4.28 9.95 -22.88
N GLY A 29 4.34 11.18 -22.38
CA GLY A 29 3.15 11.93 -21.95
C GLY A 29 2.70 11.59 -20.53
N ARG A 30 1.43 11.88 -20.21
CA ARG A 30 0.88 11.69 -18.86
C ARG A 30 0.56 10.23 -18.60
N ARG A 31 0.93 9.76 -17.41
CA ARG A 31 0.69 8.43 -16.87
C ARG A 31 -0.18 8.54 -15.63
N ASP A 32 -1.09 7.60 -15.46
CA ASP A 32 -1.95 7.46 -14.27
C ASP A 32 -1.78 6.01 -13.80
N LEU A 33 -0.95 5.81 -12.79
CA LEU A 33 -0.60 4.47 -12.36
C LEU A 33 -1.76 3.75 -11.66
N VAL A 34 -2.72 4.48 -11.07
CA VAL A 34 -3.94 3.88 -10.53
C VAL A 34 -4.77 3.27 -11.65
N ALA A 35 -4.97 4.01 -12.74
CA ALA A 35 -5.74 3.52 -13.90
C ALA A 35 -5.02 2.37 -14.62
N GLU A 36 -3.71 2.47 -14.79
CA GLU A 36 -2.94 1.47 -15.53
C GLU A 36 -2.76 0.14 -14.80
N THR A 37 -2.65 0.19 -13.48
CA THR A 37 -2.62 -1.02 -12.64
C THR A 37 -4.02 -1.54 -12.32
N ARG A 38 -5.06 -0.76 -12.63
CA ARG A 38 -6.45 -1.01 -12.21
C ARG A 38 -6.59 -1.16 -10.70
N HIS A 39 -5.77 -0.41 -9.95
CA HIS A 39 -5.75 -0.49 -8.49
C HIS A 39 -7.09 -0.06 -7.91
N ARG A 40 -7.79 0.92 -8.53
CA ARG A 40 -9.13 1.33 -8.09
C ARG A 40 -10.12 0.16 -8.10
N GLU A 41 -10.07 -0.69 -9.11
CA GLU A 41 -10.96 -1.84 -9.28
C GLU A 41 -10.52 -3.03 -8.41
N HIS A 42 -9.22 -3.17 -8.14
CA HIS A 42 -8.63 -4.31 -7.45
C HIS A 42 -8.23 -4.05 -5.99
N ALA A 43 -8.44 -2.84 -5.48
CA ALA A 43 -7.97 -2.39 -4.16
C ALA A 43 -8.22 -3.41 -3.05
N LEU A 44 -9.43 -3.98 -2.97
CA LEU A 44 -9.74 -4.98 -1.95
C LEU A 44 -8.82 -6.21 -2.04
N GLY A 45 -8.62 -6.75 -3.24
CA GLY A 45 -7.74 -7.90 -3.48
C GLY A 45 -6.27 -7.56 -3.26
N ASP A 46 -5.86 -6.36 -3.65
CA ASP A 46 -4.51 -5.84 -3.44
C ASP A 46 -4.18 -5.75 -1.95
N TYR A 47 -5.09 -5.20 -1.14
CA TYR A 47 -4.95 -5.17 0.32
C TYR A 47 -5.04 -6.56 0.96
N GLN A 48 -5.86 -7.47 0.42
CA GLN A 48 -5.92 -8.86 0.86
C GLN A 48 -4.57 -9.56 0.65
N LEU A 49 -3.91 -9.35 -0.49
CA LEU A 49 -2.59 -9.92 -0.79
C LEU A 49 -1.53 -9.48 0.25
N LEU A 50 -1.55 -8.22 0.68
CA LEU A 50 -0.67 -7.74 1.74
C LEU A 50 -0.91 -8.50 3.05
N ARG A 51 -2.17 -8.75 3.40
CA ARG A 51 -2.55 -9.52 4.59
C ARG A 51 -2.07 -10.97 4.51
N ASP A 52 -2.18 -11.60 3.34
CA ASP A 52 -1.79 -12.99 3.11
C ASP A 52 -0.28 -13.19 3.29
N VAL A 53 0.54 -12.16 3.04
CA VAL A 53 2.00 -12.17 3.28
C VAL A 53 2.42 -11.59 4.63
N GLY A 54 1.48 -11.29 5.52
CA GLY A 54 1.77 -10.83 6.88
C GLY A 54 2.11 -9.34 7.00
N ILE A 55 1.69 -8.52 6.03
CA ILE A 55 1.78 -7.05 6.11
C ILE A 55 0.42 -6.49 6.49
N ALA A 56 0.38 -5.71 7.57
CA ALA A 56 -0.86 -5.20 8.16
C ALA A 56 -1.00 -3.68 8.04
N VAL A 57 -0.01 -3.01 7.47
CA VAL A 57 0.03 -1.55 7.30
C VAL A 57 0.38 -1.23 5.87
N ALA A 58 -0.45 -0.41 5.24
CA ALA A 58 -0.21 0.15 3.93
C ALA A 58 -0.41 1.66 3.96
N ARG A 59 0.38 2.39 3.18
CA ARG A 59 0.16 3.80 2.87
C ARG A 59 -0.08 3.95 1.37
N GLU A 60 -1.12 4.69 1.05
CA GLU A 60 -1.50 5.07 -0.31
C GLU A 60 -1.72 6.59 -0.36
N GLY A 61 -1.47 7.21 -1.51
CA GLY A 61 -1.70 8.64 -1.77
C GLY A 61 -1.04 9.16 -3.03
#